data_AF-A0A2D6JXP1-F1
#
_entry.id   AF-A0A2D6JXP1-F1
#
_cell.length_a   1.000
_cell.length_b   1.000
_cell.length_c   1.000
_cell.angle_alpha   90.00
_cell.angle_beta   90.00
_cell.angle_gamma   90.00
#
_symmetry.space_group_name_H-M   'P 1'
#
loop_
_entity.id
_entity.type
_entity.pdbx_description
1 polymer ?
#
loop_
_entity_poly.entity_id
_entity_poly.type
_entity_poly.pdbx_seq_one_letter_code
_entity_poly.pdbx_strand_id
1 'polypeptide(L)'
;MAKETTHRTRRRERKNIASGVAHVNATFNNTMITIADAQGNTIAWSSAGSQGFKGSRKSTPYAAQVAGEDAGRKAMEHGMKTLEVEVKGPGSGRESALRALQAVGFTITAIRDVTPIPHNGCRPRKRRRV
;
A
#
# COMPACT_ATOMS: atom_id res chain seq x y z
N MET A 1 -21.55 35.23 22.06
CA MET A 1 -20.25 34.79 21.51
C MET A 1 -20.11 33.30 21.82
N ALA A 2 -20.22 32.43 20.83
CA ALA A 2 -20.07 30.99 21.02
C ALA A 2 -18.59 30.64 21.20
N LYS A 3 -18.24 29.90 22.26
CA LYS A 3 -16.88 29.40 22.50
C LYS A 3 -16.54 28.37 21.44
N GLU A 4 -15.48 28.62 20.67
CA GLU A 4 -14.89 27.63 19.76
C GLU A 4 -14.38 26.43 20.58
N THR A 5 -14.98 25.26 20.36
CA THR A 5 -14.52 24.00 20.93
C THR A 5 -13.29 23.54 20.15
N THR A 6 -12.11 23.73 20.73
CA THR A 6 -10.86 23.19 20.19
C THR A 6 -10.88 21.66 20.31
N HIS A 7 -11.21 20.96 19.22
CA HIS A 7 -11.06 19.52 19.14
C HIS A 7 -9.58 19.16 19.23
N ARG A 8 -9.11 18.74 20.42
CA ARG A 8 -7.79 18.13 20.59
C ARG A 8 -7.74 16.85 19.76
N THR A 9 -6.97 16.86 18.69
CA THR A 9 -6.66 15.67 17.90
C THR A 9 -5.95 14.66 18.81
N ARG A 10 -6.61 13.52 19.07
CA ARG A 10 -6.00 12.41 19.81
C ARG A 10 -4.72 11.99 19.09
N ARG A 11 -3.60 12.00 19.82
CA ARG A 11 -2.30 11.53 19.33
C ARG A 11 -2.42 10.04 19.02
N ARG A 12 -2.12 9.65 17.77
CA ARG A 12 -2.08 8.24 17.38
C ARG A 12 -1.05 7.52 18.25
N GLU A 13 -1.49 6.46 18.91
CA GLU A 13 -0.61 5.60 19.69
C GLU A 13 0.41 4.95 18.77
N ARG A 14 1.68 5.06 19.15
CA ARG A 14 2.77 4.38 18.44
C ARG A 14 2.84 2.97 18.98
N LYS A 15 2.27 2.02 18.25
CA LYS A 15 2.49 0.60 18.48
C LYS A 15 3.92 0.25 18.02
N ASN A 16 4.64 -0.54 18.81
CA ASN A 16 5.98 -1.04 18.47
C ASN A 16 5.83 -2.46 17.91
N ILE A 17 5.71 -2.57 16.60
CA ILE A 17 5.43 -3.85 15.91
C ILE A 17 6.66 -4.19 15.07
N ALA A 18 7.32 -5.30 15.36
CA ALA A 18 8.60 -5.65 14.72
C ALA A 18 8.44 -6.29 13.33
N SER A 19 7.35 -7.03 13.13
CA SER A 19 7.02 -7.80 11.92
C SER A 19 5.61 -7.50 11.43
N GLY A 20 5.45 -7.38 10.11
CA GLY A 20 4.16 -7.09 9.49
C GLY A 20 4.01 -7.70 8.11
N VAL A 21 2.84 -7.48 7.51
CA VAL A 21 2.51 -7.87 6.14
C VAL A 21 2.28 -6.60 5.32
N ALA A 22 2.93 -6.51 4.17
CA ALA A 22 2.73 -5.44 3.21
C ALA A 22 1.83 -5.95 2.07
N HIS A 23 0.60 -5.43 2.01
CA HIS A 23 -0.33 -5.68 0.92
C HIS A 23 -0.13 -4.64 -0.19
N VAL A 24 0.35 -5.09 -1.34
CA VAL A 24 0.55 -4.29 -2.54
C VAL A 24 -0.57 -4.58 -3.53
N ASN A 25 -1.52 -3.66 -3.66
CA ASN A 25 -2.58 -3.75 -4.65
C ASN A 25 -2.20 -2.95 -5.90
N ALA A 26 -1.72 -3.66 -6.91
CA ALA A 26 -1.30 -3.13 -8.20
C ALA A 26 -2.39 -3.33 -9.25
N THR A 27 -3.21 -2.30 -9.45
CA THR A 27 -4.18 -2.25 -10.56
C THR A 27 -3.60 -1.48 -11.75
N PHE A 28 -4.24 -1.56 -12.92
CA PHE A 28 -3.81 -0.82 -14.11
C PHE A 28 -3.85 0.71 -13.95
N ASN A 29 -4.63 1.24 -13.01
CA ASN A 29 -4.89 2.69 -12.88
C ASN A 29 -4.27 3.30 -11.62
N ASN A 30 -3.87 2.48 -10.65
CA ASN A 30 -3.37 2.92 -9.37
C ASN A 30 -2.64 1.79 -8.64
N THR A 31 -1.66 2.19 -7.83
CA THR A 31 -1.00 1.33 -6.85
C THR A 31 -1.30 1.81 -5.44
N MET A 32 -1.74 0.88 -4.59
CA MET A 32 -2.04 1.15 -3.19
C MET A 32 -1.25 0.16 -2.33
N ILE A 33 -0.56 0.68 -1.33
CA ILE A 33 0.33 -0.09 -0.47
C ILE A 33 -0.16 0.10 0.96
N THR A 34 -0.51 -1.01 1.59
CA THR A 34 -1.02 -1.04 2.97
C THR A 34 -0.13 -1.96 3.78
N ILE A 35 0.42 -1.47 4.88
CA ILE A 35 1.25 -2.25 5.79
C ILE A 35 0.43 -2.50 7.05
N ALA A 36 0.26 -3.78 7.37
CA ALA A 36 -0.53 -4.28 8.48
C ALA A 36 0.33 -5.12 9.43
N ASP A 37 -0.18 -5.35 10.64
CA ASP A 37 0.37 -6.37 11.54
C ASP A 37 0.00 -7.79 11.08
N ALA A 38 0.50 -8.81 11.78
CA ALA A 38 0.16 -10.21 11.52
C ALA A 38 -1.33 -10.54 11.74
N GLN A 39 -2.07 -9.67 12.44
CA GLN A 39 -3.51 -9.81 12.67
C GLN A 39 -4.35 -9.13 11.58
N GLY A 40 -3.71 -8.42 10.64
CA GLY A 40 -4.38 -7.69 9.55
C GLY A 40 -4.81 -6.26 9.93
N ASN A 41 -4.42 -5.73 11.09
CA ASN A 41 -4.70 -4.34 11.44
C ASN A 41 -3.74 -3.40 10.70
N THR A 42 -4.30 -2.46 9.94
CA THR A 42 -3.51 -1.47 9.19
C THR A 42 -2.76 -0.53 10.12
N ILE A 43 -1.45 -0.43 9.93
CA ILE A 43 -0.56 0.48 10.65
C ILE A 43 -0.31 1.73 9.81
N ALA A 44 0.11 1.51 8.56
CA ALA A 44 0.43 2.57 7.62
C ALA A 44 -0.11 2.25 6.24
N TRP A 45 -0.46 3.27 5.47
CA TRP A 45 -0.87 3.10 4.08
C TRP A 45 -0.46 4.32 3.26
N SER A 46 -0.25 4.08 1.97
CA SER A 46 -0.04 5.11 0.97
C SER A 46 -0.52 4.63 -0.40
N SER A 47 -0.69 5.56 -1.32
CA SER A 47 -1.09 5.30 -2.69
C SER A 47 -0.42 6.29 -3.63
N ALA A 48 -0.35 5.96 -4.91
CA ALA A 48 0.11 6.94 -5.91
C ALA A 48 -0.74 8.23 -5.87
N GLY A 49 -2.04 8.12 -5.61
CA GLY A 49 -2.92 9.29 -5.47
C GLY A 49 -2.59 10.18 -4.26
N SER A 50 -2.25 9.60 -3.11
CA SER A 50 -1.90 10.37 -1.91
C SER A 50 -0.56 11.10 -2.03
N GLN A 51 0.33 10.62 -2.90
CA GLN A 51 1.59 11.28 -3.26
C GLN A 51 1.43 12.38 -4.33
N GLY A 52 0.19 12.80 -4.63
CA GLY A 52 -0.09 13.91 -5.52
C GLY A 52 -0.14 13.56 -7.01
N PHE A 53 0.07 12.29 -7.39
CA PHE A 53 -0.11 11.87 -8.78
C PHE A 53 -1.61 11.85 -9.14
N LYS A 54 -1.95 12.48 -10.26
CA LYS A 54 -3.33 12.59 -10.77
C LYS A 54 -3.47 11.93 -12.15
N GLY A 55 -4.69 11.53 -12.50
CA GLY A 55 -5.00 10.95 -13.81
C GLY A 55 -4.19 9.69 -14.12
N SER A 56 -3.73 9.59 -15.36
CA SER A 56 -2.90 8.48 -15.87
C SER A 56 -1.54 8.38 -15.21
N ARG A 57 -1.03 9.45 -14.57
CA ARG A 57 0.28 9.40 -13.90
C ARG A 57 0.30 8.44 -12.69
N LYS A 58 -0.88 8.11 -12.14
CA LYS A 58 -1.02 7.16 -11.02
C LYS A 58 -0.69 5.71 -11.37
N SER A 59 -0.76 5.33 -12.64
CA SER A 59 -0.43 3.97 -13.09
C SER A 59 1.05 3.78 -13.39
N THR A 60 1.87 4.81 -13.21
CA THR A 60 3.30 4.72 -13.54
C THR A 60 4.07 3.96 -12.45
N PRO A 61 5.12 3.21 -12.83
CA PRO A 61 5.98 2.51 -11.86
C PRO A 61 6.65 3.48 -10.88
N TYR A 62 7.01 4.68 -11.36
CA TYR A 62 7.58 5.73 -10.51
C TYR A 62 6.62 6.17 -9.40
N ALA A 63 5.33 6.35 -9.72
CA ALA A 63 4.34 6.69 -8.71
C ALA A 63 4.17 5.58 -7.64
N ALA A 64 4.32 4.31 -8.04
CA ALA A 64 4.32 3.19 -7.12
C ALA A 64 5.55 3.16 -6.21
N GLN A 65 6.72 3.53 -6.74
CA GLN A 65 7.94 3.66 -5.94
C GLN A 65 7.77 4.71 -4.84
N VAL A 66 7.34 5.93 -5.19
CA VAL A 66 7.15 7.02 -4.23
C VAL A 66 6.10 6.65 -3.17
N ALA A 67 5.02 5.98 -3.58
CA ALA A 67 4.02 5.47 -2.63
C ALA A 67 4.60 4.41 -1.68
N GLY A 68 5.47 3.52 -2.17
CA GLY A 68 6.12 2.50 -1.36
C GLY A 68 7.10 3.08 -0.36
N GLU A 69 7.88 4.08 -0.78
CA GLU A 69 8.79 4.82 0.10
C GLU A 69 8.06 5.52 1.24
N ASP A 70 6.94 6.19 0.94
CA ASP A 70 6.13 6.88 1.95
C ASP A 70 5.42 5.91 2.91
N ALA A 71 4.79 4.85 2.39
CA ALA A 71 4.17 3.82 3.23
C ALA A 71 5.23 3.17 4.14
N GLY A 72 6.39 2.86 3.58
CA GLY A 72 7.51 2.27 4.30
C GLY A 72 8.06 3.19 5.40
N ARG A 73 8.26 4.47 5.11
CA ARG A 73 8.72 5.44 6.12
C ARG A 73 7.75 5.56 7.29
N LYS A 74 6.44 5.64 7.01
CA LYS A 74 5.40 5.64 8.04
C LYS A 74 5.42 4.35 8.87
N ALA A 75 5.63 3.20 8.23
CA ALA A 75 5.77 1.93 8.92
C ALA A 75 7.01 1.85 9.83
N MET A 76 8.14 2.41 9.41
CA MET A 76 9.35 2.47 10.24
C MET A 76 9.17 3.34 11.50
N GLU A 77 8.37 4.40 11.45
CA GLU A 77 8.03 5.19 12.65
C GLU A 77 7.29 4.36 13.72
N HIS A 78 6.66 3.25 13.31
CA HIS A 78 5.98 2.27 14.17
C HIS A 78 6.87 1.07 14.55
N GLY A 79 8.17 1.13 14.27
CA GLY A 79 9.15 0.12 14.70
C GLY A 79 9.22 -1.15 13.84
N MET A 80 8.56 -1.18 12.68
CA MET A 80 8.61 -2.33 11.77
C MET A 80 10.00 -2.49 11.14
N LYS A 81 10.48 -3.73 11.11
CA LYS A 81 11.79 -4.10 10.55
C LYS A 81 11.68 -5.20 9.49
N THR A 82 10.76 -6.13 9.70
CA THR A 82 10.55 -7.30 8.83
C THR A 82 9.18 -7.23 8.18
N LEU A 83 9.11 -7.56 6.88
CA LEU A 83 7.86 -7.57 6.13
C LEU A 83 7.73 -8.84 5.29
N GLU A 84 6.56 -9.44 5.33
CA GLU A 84 6.10 -10.36 4.28
C GLU A 84 5.30 -9.56 3.26
N VAL A 85 5.58 -9.72 1.96
CA VAL A 85 4.91 -8.94 0.93
C VAL A 85 3.91 -9.79 0.18
N GLU A 86 2.66 -9.35 0.20
CA GLU A 86 1.57 -9.93 -0.57
C GLU A 86 1.19 -8.99 -1.72
N VAL A 87 1.38 -9.48 -2.94
CA VAL A 87 1.08 -8.71 -4.14
C VAL A 87 -0.24 -9.17 -4.75
N LYS A 88 -1.09 -8.21 -5.08
CA LYS A 88 -2.37 -8.43 -5.74
C LYS A 88 -2.46 -7.62 -7.02
N GLY A 89 -2.75 -8.29 -8.12
CA GLY A 89 -3.06 -7.69 -9.40
C GLY A 89 -1.87 -7.54 -10.36
N PRO A 90 -2.16 -7.34 -11.66
CA PRO A 90 -1.15 -7.34 -12.73
C PRO A 90 -0.54 -5.97 -13.02
N GLY A 91 -0.84 -4.93 -12.23
CA GLY A 91 -0.42 -3.56 -12.52
C GLY A 91 1.11 -3.38 -12.61
N SER A 92 1.53 -2.44 -13.46
CA SER A 92 2.95 -2.09 -13.72
C SER A 92 3.75 -1.70 -12.48
N GLY A 93 3.10 -1.20 -11.43
CA GLY A 93 3.77 -0.77 -10.20
C GLY A 93 4.09 -1.89 -9.20
N ARG A 94 3.86 -3.16 -9.55
CA ARG A 94 4.13 -4.33 -8.72
C ARG A 94 5.57 -4.44 -8.26
N GLU A 95 6.51 -4.51 -9.20
CA GLU A 95 7.94 -4.66 -8.89
C GLU A 95 8.53 -3.39 -8.29
N SER A 96 8.09 -2.23 -8.77
CA SER A 96 8.55 -0.93 -8.27
C SER A 96 8.20 -0.72 -6.81
N ALA A 97 7.00 -1.15 -6.38
CA ALA A 97 6.61 -1.10 -4.97
C ALA A 97 7.45 -2.04 -4.10
N LEU A 98 7.72 -3.26 -4.57
CA LEU A 98 8.60 -4.23 -3.87
C LEU A 98 10.01 -3.68 -3.68
N ARG A 99 10.61 -3.15 -4.75
CA ARG A 99 11.95 -2.56 -4.70
C ARG A 99 12.00 -1.33 -3.79
N ALA A 100 10.96 -0.50 -3.80
CA ALA A 100 10.84 0.64 -2.90
C ALA A 100 10.86 0.20 -1.43
N LEU A 101 10.04 -0.80 -1.06
CA LEU A 101 10.01 -1.32 0.31
C LEU A 101 11.36 -1.89 0.75
N GLN A 102 12.08 -2.57 -0.16
CA GLN A 102 13.42 -3.06 0.12
C GLN A 102 14.43 -1.90 0.28
N ALA A 103 14.39 -0.90 -0.59
CA ALA A 103 15.27 0.27 -0.55
C ALA A 103 15.08 1.13 0.69
N VAL A 104 13.86 1.15 1.25
CA VAL A 104 13.54 1.84 2.50
C VAL A 104 14.23 1.20 3.72
N GLY A 105 14.64 -0.07 3.63
CA GLY A 105 15.39 -0.76 4.67
C GLY A 105 14.63 -1.91 5.35
N PHE A 106 13.50 -2.36 4.81
CA PHE A 106 12.81 -3.54 5.34
C PHE A 106 13.49 -4.83 4.91
N THR A 107 13.58 -5.79 5.82
CA THR A 107 13.96 -7.17 5.49
C THR A 107 12.72 -7.90 4.98
N ILE A 108 12.69 -8.21 3.69
CA ILE A 108 11.60 -8.95 3.04
C ILE A 108 11.82 -10.44 3.26
N THR A 109 10.91 -11.10 3.98
CA THR A 109 11.03 -12.54 4.31
C THR A 109 10.42 -13.43 3.22
N ALA A 110 9.32 -13.00 2.63
CA ALA A 110 8.61 -13.75 1.61
C ALA A 110 7.88 -12.79 0.64
N ILE A 111 7.72 -13.25 -0.60
CA ILE A 111 6.94 -12.57 -1.64
C ILE A 111 5.87 -13.54 -2.10
N ARG A 112 4.60 -13.23 -1.84
CA ARG A 112 3.44 -14.04 -2.25
C ARG A 112 2.61 -13.29 -3.28
N ASP A 113 2.22 -13.96 -4.35
CA ASP A 113 1.20 -13.46 -5.28
C ASP A 113 -0.16 -13.98 -4.85
N VAL A 114 -1.04 -13.07 -4.43
CA VAL A 114 -2.41 -13.35 -3.98
C VAL A 114 -3.44 -12.79 -4.97
N THR A 115 -3.07 -12.69 -6.25
CA THR A 115 -3.98 -12.24 -7.30
C THR A 115 -5.17 -13.21 -7.42
N PRO A 116 -6.42 -12.76 -7.22
CA PRO A 116 -7.58 -13.64 -7.25
C PRO A 116 -7.87 -14.08 -8.68
N ILE A 117 -7.83 -15.38 -8.92
CA ILE A 117 -8.20 -16.00 -10.20
C ILE A 117 -9.59 -16.65 -10.02
N PRO A 118 -10.64 -16.14 -10.69
CA PRO A 118 -11.98 -16.71 -10.56
C PRO A 118 -12.10 -18.03 -11.34
N HIS A 119 -12.70 -19.05 -10.73
CA HIS A 119 -13.02 -20.32 -11.39
C HIS A 119 -14.37 -20.23 -12.12
N ASN A 120 -14.40 -19.58 -13.29
CA ASN A 120 -15.61 -19.40 -14.11
C ASN A 120 -16.84 -18.89 -13.32
N GLY A 121 -16.62 -17.97 -12.37
CA GLY A 121 -17.69 -17.37 -11.55
C GLY A 121 -18.49 -16.30 -12.31
N CYS A 122 -18.50 -15.07 -11.79
CA CYS A 122 -19.26 -13.99 -12.41
C CYS A 122 -18.80 -13.67 -13.84
N ARG A 123 -19.76 -13.42 -14.74
CA ARG A 123 -19.49 -13.01 -16.12
C ARG A 123 -18.65 -11.71 -16.15
N PRO A 124 -17.50 -11.69 -16.85
CA PRO A 124 -16.70 -10.48 -17.02
C PRO A 124 -17.50 -9.36 -17.73
N ARG A 125 -17.15 -8.10 -17.42
CA ARG A 125 -17.74 -6.95 -18.11
C ARG A 125 -17.51 -7.06 -19.62
N LYS A 126 -18.48 -6.61 -20.41
CA LYS A 126 -18.41 -6.59 -21.89
C LYS A 126 -17.09 -5.93 -22.33
N ARG A 127 -16.38 -6.57 -23.27
CA ARG A 127 -15.14 -6.05 -23.85
C ARG A 127 -15.38 -4.65 -24.41
N ARG A 128 -14.52 -3.70 -24.02
CA ARG A 128 -14.55 -2.31 -24.49
C ARG A 128 -14.21 -2.27 -25.99
N ARG A 129 -14.88 -1.41 -26.76
CA ARG A 129 -14.74 -1.28 -28.23
C ARG A 129 -14.09 0.06 -28.65
N VAL A 130 -13.31 0.67 -27.77
CA VAL A 130 -12.63 1.94 -28.05
C VAL A 130 -11.45 1.68 -28.96
#